data_AF-A0A974WMI0-F1
#
_entry.id   AF-A0A974WMI0-F1
#
_cell.length_a   1.000
_cell.length_b   1.000
_cell.length_c   1.000
_cell.angle_alpha   90.00
_cell.angle_beta   90.00
_cell.angle_gamma   90.00
#
_symmetry.space_group_name_H-M   'P 1'
#
loop_
_entity.id
_entity.type
_entity.pdbx_description
1 polymer ?
#
loop_
_entity_poly.entity_id
_entity_poly.type
_entity_poly.pdbx_seq_one_letter_code
_entity_poly.pdbx_strand_id
1 'polypeptide(L)'
;MSIGIVVEYNPFHNGHLKQINFIKENFPEEEIVIVMSDKYTQRGEINVLPFEKRVEIAKKFGINKILKLSFEETVQAAHIFAQNAIKKLNEYGIDRLVFGSETNDSETMIECAKILVENETKFYALTRKIMKLEKISFPKASNLALQELSSKNYTMPNDILGLEYVKTIIKNNLKIEIITIKRNIPFHSTEPLEKYASASLIRNLIKNNKDVSQYMPIKIDINSVDYVQNHYNEFQKIMKSIDIEKLQKIPVISEGIENLLLKNINAKTYEDFVNKCTSKRYTSSRIKRIISWVLEKKF
;
A
#
# COMPACT_ATOMS: atom_id res chain seq x y z
N MET A 1 -16.54 -16.01 14.83
CA MET A 1 -16.28 -15.35 13.53
C MET A 1 -15.03 -14.51 13.67
N SER A 2 -14.38 -14.17 12.56
CA SER A 2 -13.17 -13.35 12.57
C SER A 2 -13.17 -12.28 11.48
N ILE A 3 -12.55 -11.15 11.82
CA ILE A 3 -12.47 -9.95 11.01
C ILE A 3 -11.02 -9.72 10.60
N GLY A 4 -10.80 -9.68 9.30
CA GLY A 4 -9.53 -9.33 8.68
C GLY A 4 -9.32 -7.83 8.51
N ILE A 5 -8.09 -7.37 8.74
CA ILE A 5 -7.64 -6.02 8.39
C ILE A 5 -6.28 -6.10 7.70
N VAL A 6 -6.12 -5.40 6.57
CA VAL A 6 -4.82 -5.23 5.89
C VAL A 6 -4.16 -3.94 6.37
N VAL A 7 -2.96 -4.03 6.95
CA VAL A 7 -2.32 -2.88 7.61
C VAL A 7 -0.80 -2.83 7.39
N GLU A 8 -0.23 -1.64 7.59
CA GLU A 8 1.22 -1.43 7.67
C GLU A 8 1.66 -0.90 9.05
N TYR A 9 0.76 -0.18 9.74
CA TYR A 9 1.04 0.50 11.02
C TYR A 9 2.34 1.29 11.02
N ASN A 10 2.46 2.25 10.10
CA ASN A 10 3.67 3.03 9.84
C ASN A 10 3.56 4.55 10.11
N PRO A 11 3.50 5.00 11.37
CA PRO A 11 3.34 4.22 12.61
C PRO A 11 1.87 3.87 12.91
N PHE A 12 1.65 3.12 13.99
CA PHE A 12 0.32 2.99 14.60
C PHE A 12 -0.15 4.35 15.13
N HIS A 13 -1.40 4.75 14.86
CA HIS A 13 -1.90 6.10 15.13
C HIS A 13 -3.41 6.09 15.41
N ASN A 14 -3.98 7.21 15.85
CA ASN A 14 -5.38 7.32 16.28
C ASN A 14 -6.40 6.88 15.22
N GLY A 15 -6.10 7.05 13.93
CA GLY A 15 -6.94 6.50 12.85
C GLY A 15 -7.03 4.97 12.85
N HIS A 16 -5.94 4.24 13.15
CA HIS A 16 -5.95 2.79 13.27
C HIS A 16 -6.72 2.35 14.52
N LEU A 17 -6.51 3.06 15.64
CA LEU A 17 -7.26 2.80 16.87
C LEU A 17 -8.77 2.99 16.66
N LYS A 18 -9.19 4.01 15.91
CA LYS A 18 -10.61 4.22 15.56
C LYS A 18 -11.19 3.02 14.80
N GLN A 19 -10.47 2.48 13.82
CA GLN A 19 -10.91 1.29 13.08
C GLN A 19 -11.05 0.08 14.01
N ILE A 20 -10.10 -0.14 14.91
CA ILE A 20 -10.15 -1.25 15.87
C ILE A 20 -11.33 -1.07 16.85
N ASN A 21 -11.54 0.15 17.36
CA ASN A 21 -12.65 0.44 18.26
C ASN A 21 -14.00 0.25 17.57
N PHE A 22 -14.14 0.70 16.32
CA PHE A 22 -15.34 0.43 15.53
C PHE A 22 -15.63 -1.07 15.46
N ILE A 23 -14.61 -1.89 15.20
CA ILE A 23 -14.78 -3.35 15.14
C ILE A 23 -15.24 -3.89 16.50
N LYS A 24 -14.59 -3.49 17.60
CA LYS A 24 -14.94 -3.93 18.95
C LYS A 24 -16.34 -3.50 19.38
N GLU A 25 -16.80 -2.33 18.95
CA GLU A 25 -18.12 -1.80 19.28
C GLU A 25 -19.24 -2.52 18.51
N ASN A 26 -19.01 -2.84 17.24
CA ASN A 26 -20.04 -3.44 16.37
C ASN A 26 -19.99 -4.97 16.33
N PHE A 27 -18.83 -5.57 16.64
CA PHE A 27 -18.55 -7.00 16.58
C PHE A 27 -17.74 -7.45 17.81
N PRO A 28 -18.26 -7.26 19.04
CA PRO A 28 -17.49 -7.45 20.29
C PRO A 28 -16.95 -8.87 20.49
N GLU A 29 -17.61 -9.88 19.94
CA GLU A 29 -17.26 -11.29 20.08
C GLU A 29 -16.38 -11.82 18.93
N GLU A 30 -16.00 -10.97 17.97
CA GLU A 30 -15.24 -11.39 16.79
C GLU A 30 -13.73 -11.22 16.97
N GLU A 31 -12.98 -12.22 16.53
CA GLU A 31 -11.52 -12.17 16.53
C GLU A 31 -11.02 -11.14 15.51
N ILE A 32 -10.12 -10.24 15.91
CA ILE A 32 -9.46 -9.31 14.98
C ILE A 32 -8.13 -9.91 14.52
N VAL A 33 -8.07 -10.21 13.23
CA VAL A 33 -6.93 -10.78 12.53
C VAL A 33 -6.36 -9.71 11.60
N ILE A 34 -5.09 -9.38 11.74
CA ILE A 34 -4.44 -8.46 10.80
C ILE A 34 -3.46 -9.23 9.92
N VAL A 35 -3.35 -8.79 8.67
CA VAL A 35 -2.22 -9.08 7.81
C VAL A 35 -1.36 -7.83 7.72
N MET A 36 -0.08 -7.94 8.10
CA MET A 36 0.81 -6.80 8.32
C MET A 36 2.13 -6.93 7.57
N SER A 37 2.53 -5.85 6.91
CA SER A 37 3.82 -5.76 6.22
C SER A 37 5.01 -5.88 7.18
N ASP A 38 6.12 -6.44 6.69
CA ASP A 38 7.38 -6.58 7.44
C ASP A 38 8.19 -5.27 7.46
N LYS A 39 9.46 -5.25 7.03
CA LYS A 39 10.35 -4.08 7.07
C LYS A 39 9.89 -2.93 6.17
N TYR A 40 9.26 -3.24 5.04
CA TYR A 40 8.86 -2.25 4.03
C TYR A 40 7.35 -2.13 3.91
N THR A 41 6.89 -0.96 3.50
CA THR A 41 5.52 -0.71 3.03
C THR A 41 5.35 -1.15 1.58
N GLN A 42 4.09 -1.26 1.14
CA GLN A 42 3.69 -1.48 -0.24
C GLN A 42 4.23 -0.42 -1.20
N ARG A 43 4.52 0.80 -0.70
CA ARG A 43 5.08 1.90 -1.48
C ARG A 43 6.61 1.89 -1.54
N GLY A 44 7.27 0.91 -0.92
CA GLY A 44 8.73 0.83 -0.88
C GLY A 44 9.36 1.87 0.06
N GLU A 45 8.71 2.15 1.19
CA GLU A 45 9.26 2.93 2.30
C GLU A 45 9.56 1.99 3.47
N ILE A 46 10.59 2.26 4.27
CA ILE A 46 10.88 1.51 5.50
C ILE A 46 9.82 1.86 6.55
N ASN A 47 9.34 0.86 7.26
CA ASN A 47 8.46 1.05 8.40
C ASN A 47 9.25 1.68 9.55
N VAL A 48 8.71 2.74 10.17
CA VAL A 48 9.39 3.50 11.23
C VAL A 48 9.64 2.70 12.51
N LEU A 49 9.01 1.54 12.64
CA LEU A 49 9.24 0.60 13.73
C LEU A 49 9.49 -0.81 13.19
N PRO A 50 10.38 -1.59 13.83
CA PRO A 50 10.56 -3.01 13.56
C PRO A 50 9.24 -3.78 13.66
N PHE A 51 9.16 -4.91 12.94
CA PHE A 51 7.96 -5.75 12.91
C PHE A 51 7.53 -6.20 14.30
N GLU A 52 8.47 -6.61 15.13
CA GLU A 52 8.25 -7.10 16.49
C GLU A 52 7.60 -6.01 17.36
N LYS A 53 8.06 -4.76 17.24
CA LYS A 53 7.47 -3.62 17.96
C LYS A 53 6.06 -3.31 17.47
N ARG A 54 5.81 -3.34 16.16
CA ARG A 54 4.45 -3.17 15.63
C ARG A 54 3.52 -4.31 16.05
N VAL A 55 4.02 -5.54 16.20
CA VAL A 55 3.26 -6.68 16.76
C VAL A 55 2.90 -6.43 18.23
N GLU A 56 3.86 -6.02 19.06
CA GLU A 56 3.61 -5.68 20.47
C GLU A 56 2.51 -4.61 20.61
N ILE A 57 2.61 -3.55 19.80
CA ILE A 57 1.62 -2.47 19.75
C ILE A 57 0.26 -2.99 19.31
N ALA A 58 0.18 -3.74 18.21
CA ALA A 58 -1.07 -4.28 17.70
C ALA A 58 -1.79 -5.14 18.76
N LYS A 59 -1.07 -6.05 19.41
CA LYS A 59 -1.61 -6.89 20.49
C LYS A 59 -2.13 -6.05 21.66
N LYS A 60 -1.40 -5.00 22.06
CA LYS A 60 -1.83 -4.08 23.13
C LYS A 60 -3.19 -3.44 22.86
N PHE A 61 -3.52 -3.16 21.59
CA PHE A 61 -4.81 -2.57 21.21
C PHE A 61 -5.88 -3.60 20.86
N GLY A 62 -5.65 -4.89 21.15
CA GLY A 62 -6.64 -5.96 21.02
C GLY A 62 -6.71 -6.61 19.64
N ILE A 63 -5.60 -6.62 18.91
CA ILE A 63 -5.43 -7.54 17.78
C ILE A 63 -5.11 -8.94 18.32
N ASN A 64 -5.89 -9.94 17.92
CA ASN A 64 -5.75 -11.32 18.38
C ASN A 64 -4.66 -12.06 17.60
N LYS A 65 -4.66 -11.93 16.27
CA LYS A 65 -3.72 -12.60 15.37
C LYS A 65 -3.06 -11.63 14.40
N ILE A 66 -1.77 -11.82 14.19
CA ILE A 66 -0.98 -11.08 13.21
C ILE A 66 -0.39 -12.08 12.21
N LEU A 67 -0.70 -11.91 10.94
CA LEU A 67 -0.14 -12.66 9.80
C LEU A 67 0.90 -11.77 9.10
N LYS A 68 2.14 -12.23 9.03
CA LYS A 68 3.24 -11.48 8.41
C LYS A 68 3.16 -11.58 6.88
N LEU A 69 3.26 -10.46 6.16
CA LEU A 69 3.57 -10.44 4.73
C LEU A 69 5.09 -10.34 4.52
N SER A 70 5.63 -11.19 3.64
CA SER A 70 7.01 -11.11 3.22
C SER A 70 7.29 -9.83 2.41
N PHE A 71 8.57 -9.56 2.16
CA PHE A 71 8.99 -8.46 1.30
C PHE A 71 8.39 -8.58 -0.11
N GLU A 72 8.51 -9.76 -0.71
CA GLU A 72 8.03 -10.08 -2.06
C GLU A 72 6.51 -10.01 -2.16
N GLU A 73 5.80 -10.34 -1.08
CA GLU A 73 4.35 -10.21 -1.00
C GLU A 73 3.90 -8.74 -0.85
N THR A 74 4.71 -7.93 -0.16
CA THR A 74 4.37 -6.57 0.23
C THR A 74 4.72 -5.53 -0.84
N VAL A 75 5.97 -5.50 -1.31
CA VAL A 75 6.55 -4.39 -2.08
C VAL A 75 6.19 -4.53 -3.56
N GLN A 76 4.89 -4.51 -3.84
CA GLN A 76 4.32 -4.85 -5.14
C GLN A 76 3.34 -3.77 -5.65
N ALA A 77 2.87 -3.92 -6.89
CA ALA A 77 1.73 -3.15 -7.36
C ALA A 77 0.47 -3.45 -6.50
N ALA A 78 -0.48 -2.50 -6.44
CA ALA A 78 -1.63 -2.59 -5.52
C ALA A 78 -2.44 -3.88 -5.69
N HIS A 79 -2.68 -4.32 -6.93
CA HIS A 79 -3.41 -5.57 -7.22
C HIS A 79 -2.71 -6.82 -6.68
N ILE A 80 -1.38 -6.91 -6.80
CA ILE A 80 -0.60 -8.05 -6.29
C ILE A 80 -0.55 -8.01 -4.76
N PHE A 81 -0.30 -6.84 -4.17
CA PHE A 81 -0.33 -6.67 -2.72
C PHE A 81 -1.69 -7.07 -2.13
N ALA A 82 -2.78 -6.59 -2.74
CA ALA A 82 -4.14 -6.96 -2.37
C ALA A 82 -4.38 -8.47 -2.48
N GLN A 83 -3.96 -9.08 -3.60
CA GLN A 83 -4.08 -10.52 -3.79
C GLN A 83 -3.38 -11.31 -2.68
N ASN A 84 -2.13 -10.97 -2.35
CA ASN A 84 -1.36 -11.64 -1.31
C ASN A 84 -1.98 -11.47 0.08
N ALA A 85 -2.40 -10.24 0.41
CA ALA A 85 -3.02 -9.93 1.69
C ALA A 85 -4.35 -10.68 1.88
N ILE A 86 -5.24 -10.64 0.89
CA ILE A 86 -6.54 -11.32 0.94
C ILE A 86 -6.38 -12.84 0.94
N LYS A 87 -5.48 -13.40 0.14
CA LYS A 87 -5.21 -14.83 0.15
C LYS A 87 -4.77 -15.31 1.54
N LYS A 88 -3.83 -14.59 2.17
CA LYS A 88 -3.31 -14.94 3.50
C LYS A 88 -4.39 -14.82 4.60
N LEU A 89 -5.27 -13.82 4.51
CA LEU A 89 -6.43 -13.71 5.40
C LEU A 89 -7.47 -14.82 5.16
N ASN A 90 -7.73 -15.17 3.90
CA ASN A 90 -8.65 -16.25 3.54
C ASN A 90 -8.13 -17.62 4.00
N GLU A 91 -6.83 -17.88 3.88
CA GLU A 91 -6.18 -19.10 4.39
C GLU A 91 -6.32 -19.24 5.92
N TYR A 92 -6.39 -18.11 6.65
CA TYR A 92 -6.71 -18.12 8.08
C TYR A 92 -8.19 -18.43 8.34
N GLY A 93 -9.08 -18.08 7.41
CA GLY A 93 -10.52 -18.31 7.53
C GLY A 93 -11.29 -17.10 8.09
N ILE A 94 -10.94 -15.88 7.67
CA ILE A 94 -11.74 -14.70 8.02
C ILE A 94 -13.15 -14.76 7.42
N ASP A 95 -14.13 -14.26 8.17
CA ASP A 95 -15.52 -14.13 7.71
C ASP A 95 -15.77 -12.76 7.08
N ARG A 96 -15.07 -11.73 7.56
CA ARG A 96 -15.24 -10.34 7.10
C ARG A 96 -13.92 -9.64 6.87
N LEU A 97 -13.89 -8.73 5.92
CA LEU A 97 -12.80 -7.79 5.71
C LEU A 97 -13.28 -6.37 6.04
N VAL A 98 -12.56 -5.69 6.94
CA VAL A 98 -12.81 -4.29 7.29
C VAL A 98 -11.65 -3.43 6.82
N PHE A 99 -11.92 -2.42 5.99
CA PHE A 99 -10.91 -1.43 5.57
C PHE A 99 -11.45 0.00 5.50
N GLY A 100 -10.54 0.97 5.66
CA GLY A 100 -10.88 2.38 5.53
C GLY A 100 -11.07 2.78 4.07
N SER A 101 -12.11 3.56 3.76
CA SER A 101 -12.44 4.04 2.42
C SER A 101 -12.75 5.55 2.45
N GLU A 102 -12.40 6.25 1.37
CA GLU A 102 -12.80 7.64 1.19
C GLU A 102 -14.30 7.75 0.82
N THR A 103 -14.82 6.88 -0.06
CA THR A 103 -16.25 6.87 -0.41
C THR A 103 -17.14 6.24 0.66
N ASN A 104 -16.64 5.28 1.42
CA ASN A 104 -17.41 4.48 2.38
C ASN A 104 -18.66 3.83 1.73
N ASP A 105 -18.45 3.23 0.57
CA ASP A 105 -19.51 2.64 -0.26
C ASP A 105 -19.02 1.27 -0.78
N SER A 106 -19.15 0.26 0.09
CA SER A 106 -18.79 -1.13 -0.23
C SER A 106 -19.68 -1.71 -1.32
N GLU A 107 -20.95 -1.34 -1.38
CA GLU A 107 -21.91 -1.88 -2.36
C GLU A 107 -21.51 -1.49 -3.78
N THR A 108 -21.30 -0.19 -4.04
CA THR A 108 -20.82 0.28 -5.35
C THR A 108 -19.46 -0.34 -5.70
N MET A 109 -18.58 -0.53 -4.70
CA MET A 109 -17.27 -1.15 -4.92
C MET A 109 -17.39 -2.63 -5.33
N ILE A 110 -18.34 -3.36 -4.74
CA ILE A 110 -18.68 -4.74 -5.13
C ILE A 110 -19.23 -4.79 -6.55
N GLU A 111 -20.14 -3.89 -6.91
CA GLU A 111 -20.68 -3.78 -8.27
C GLU A 111 -19.57 -3.53 -9.30
N CYS A 112 -18.70 -2.56 -9.02
CA CYS A 112 -17.55 -2.26 -9.87
C CYS A 112 -16.65 -3.49 -10.03
N ALA A 113 -16.33 -4.18 -8.93
CA ALA A 113 -15.50 -5.37 -8.95
C ALA A 113 -16.14 -6.51 -9.78
N LYS A 114 -17.45 -6.74 -9.66
CA LYS A 114 -18.18 -7.73 -10.49
C LYS A 114 -18.06 -7.40 -11.97
N ILE A 115 -18.33 -6.15 -12.37
CA ILE A 115 -18.19 -5.69 -13.76
C ILE A 115 -16.76 -5.94 -14.27
N LEU A 116 -15.74 -5.60 -13.47
CA LEU A 116 -14.34 -5.81 -13.84
C LEU A 116 -13.98 -7.28 -14.00
N VAL A 117 -14.48 -8.16 -13.12
CA VAL A 117 -14.21 -9.61 -13.18
C VAL A 117 -14.93 -10.25 -14.36
N GLU A 118 -16.19 -9.91 -14.60
CA GLU A 118 -16.98 -10.40 -15.74
C GLU A 118 -16.38 -9.95 -17.09
N ASN A 119 -15.80 -8.75 -17.12
CA ASN A 119 -15.21 -8.15 -18.32
C ASN A 119 -13.67 -8.15 -18.30
N GLU A 120 -13.02 -9.07 -17.57
CA GLU A 120 -11.58 -9.00 -17.27
C GLU A 120 -10.70 -8.82 -18.53
N THR A 121 -10.94 -9.64 -19.55
CA THR A 121 -10.21 -9.56 -20.83
C THR A 121 -10.38 -8.19 -21.49
N LYS A 122 -11.61 -7.67 -21.53
CA LYS A 122 -11.95 -6.36 -22.12
C LYS A 122 -11.32 -5.23 -21.31
N PHE A 123 -11.40 -5.28 -19.99
CA PHE A 123 -10.82 -4.30 -19.07
C PHE A 123 -9.31 -4.17 -19.25
N TYR A 124 -8.58 -5.28 -19.28
CA TYR A 124 -7.12 -5.22 -19.46
C TYR A 124 -6.72 -4.84 -20.89
N ALA A 125 -7.48 -5.26 -21.92
CA ALA A 125 -7.25 -4.81 -23.29
C ALA A 125 -7.42 -3.30 -23.42
N LEU A 126 -8.50 -2.74 -22.84
CA LEU A 126 -8.76 -1.31 -22.80
C LEU A 126 -7.68 -0.56 -22.01
N THR A 127 -7.31 -1.05 -20.83
CA THR A 127 -6.24 -0.48 -20.01
C THR A 127 -4.93 -0.37 -20.81
N ARG A 128 -4.51 -1.45 -21.48
CA ARG A 128 -3.29 -1.46 -22.31
C ARG A 128 -3.40 -0.49 -23.49
N LYS A 129 -4.56 -0.41 -24.15
CA LYS A 129 -4.82 0.53 -25.24
C LYS A 129 -4.67 1.98 -24.76
N ILE A 130 -5.32 2.34 -23.65
CA ILE A 130 -5.24 3.69 -23.06
C ILE A 130 -3.80 4.02 -22.64
N MET A 131 -3.10 3.10 -21.97
CA MET A 131 -1.69 3.28 -21.60
C MET A 131 -0.81 3.63 -22.81
N LYS A 132 -0.98 2.89 -23.92
CA LYS A 132 -0.18 3.09 -25.14
C LYS A 132 -0.50 4.42 -25.83
N LEU A 133 -1.79 4.75 -25.94
CA LEU A 133 -2.23 5.98 -26.63
C LEU A 133 -1.88 7.24 -25.84
N GLU A 134 -2.16 7.26 -24.53
CA GLU A 134 -1.97 8.44 -23.70
C GLU A 134 -0.59 8.52 -23.03
N LYS A 135 0.21 7.45 -23.11
CA LYS A 135 1.53 7.32 -22.47
C LYS A 135 1.47 7.55 -20.94
N ILE A 136 0.42 7.04 -20.32
CA ILE A 136 0.16 7.16 -18.88
C ILE A 136 0.42 5.86 -18.13
N SER A 137 0.58 5.97 -16.81
CA SER A 137 0.82 4.84 -15.92
C SER A 137 -0.37 3.89 -15.85
N PHE A 138 -0.08 2.62 -15.55
CA PHE A 138 -1.10 1.58 -15.38
C PHE A 138 -2.23 2.00 -14.40
N PRO A 139 -1.97 2.52 -13.18
CA PRO A 139 -3.05 2.92 -12.27
C PRO A 139 -3.97 3.99 -12.85
N LYS A 140 -3.44 4.92 -13.65
CA LYS A 140 -4.24 5.97 -14.28
C LYS A 140 -5.09 5.41 -15.42
N ALA A 141 -4.50 4.58 -16.28
CA ALA A 141 -5.20 3.94 -17.38
C ALA A 141 -6.26 2.94 -16.90
N SER A 142 -5.97 2.18 -15.83
CA SER A 142 -6.93 1.24 -15.25
C SER A 142 -8.14 1.96 -14.66
N ASN A 143 -7.94 3.15 -14.08
CA ASN A 143 -9.06 3.96 -13.60
C ASN A 143 -9.91 4.53 -14.75
N LEU A 144 -9.30 4.94 -15.86
CA LEU A 144 -10.05 5.36 -17.06
C LEU A 144 -10.83 4.19 -17.68
N ALA A 145 -10.23 3.01 -17.75
CA ALA A 145 -10.90 1.80 -18.22
C ALA A 145 -12.06 1.39 -17.30
N LEU A 146 -11.88 1.52 -15.98
CA LEU A 146 -12.97 1.32 -15.01
C LEU A 146 -14.11 2.31 -15.26
N GLN A 147 -13.78 3.59 -15.47
CA GLN A 147 -14.78 4.63 -15.75
C GLN A 147 -15.58 4.34 -17.01
N GLU A 148 -14.94 3.85 -18.07
CA GLU A 148 -15.62 3.46 -19.31
C GLU A 148 -16.56 2.26 -19.10
N LEU A 149 -16.17 1.30 -18.27
CA LEU A 149 -16.95 0.07 -18.06
C LEU A 149 -18.05 0.17 -16.99
N SER A 150 -17.86 1.02 -15.98
CA SER A 150 -18.73 1.09 -14.79
C SER A 150 -19.32 2.46 -14.54
N SER A 151 -18.90 3.49 -15.29
CA SER A 151 -19.22 4.91 -15.02
C SER A 151 -18.76 5.40 -13.63
N LYS A 152 -17.90 4.64 -12.93
CA LYS A 152 -17.31 5.00 -11.64
C LYS A 152 -15.80 5.16 -11.78
N ASN A 153 -15.21 5.96 -10.91
CA ASN A 153 -13.76 6.09 -10.83
C ASN A 153 -13.33 6.13 -9.36
N TYR A 154 -12.12 5.62 -9.11
CA TYR A 154 -11.49 5.70 -7.79
C TYR A 154 -10.12 6.33 -7.97
N THR A 155 -10.00 7.57 -7.49
CA THR A 155 -8.76 8.36 -7.58
C THR A 155 -8.00 8.38 -6.26
N MET A 156 -8.69 8.08 -5.16
CA MET A 156 -8.14 8.14 -3.82
C MET A 156 -7.43 6.82 -3.44
N PRO A 157 -6.30 6.87 -2.72
CA PRO A 157 -5.47 5.68 -2.55
C PRO A 157 -6.12 4.53 -1.79
N ASN A 158 -6.98 4.80 -0.80
CA ASN A 158 -7.60 3.72 -0.02
C ASN A 158 -8.75 3.09 -0.80
N ASP A 159 -9.52 3.87 -1.55
CA ASP A 159 -10.53 3.30 -2.45
C ASP A 159 -9.92 2.48 -3.60
N ILE A 160 -8.81 2.95 -4.19
CA ILE A 160 -8.07 2.17 -5.21
C ILE A 160 -7.65 0.81 -4.61
N LEU A 161 -7.10 0.83 -3.41
CA LEU A 161 -6.63 -0.39 -2.73
C LEU A 161 -7.80 -1.28 -2.29
N GLY A 162 -8.88 -0.67 -1.80
CA GLY A 162 -10.14 -1.32 -1.44
C GLY A 162 -10.74 -2.07 -2.62
N LEU A 163 -10.82 -1.42 -3.79
CA LEU A 163 -11.32 -2.06 -5.01
C LEU A 163 -10.47 -3.28 -5.39
N GLU A 164 -9.16 -3.24 -5.20
CA GLU A 164 -8.28 -4.39 -5.45
C GLU A 164 -8.53 -5.55 -4.46
N TYR A 165 -8.83 -5.25 -3.19
CA TYR A 165 -9.28 -6.27 -2.23
C TYR A 165 -10.59 -6.92 -2.68
N VAL A 166 -11.59 -6.10 -2.96
CA VAL A 166 -12.93 -6.57 -3.36
C VAL A 166 -12.86 -7.36 -4.67
N LYS A 167 -12.11 -6.87 -5.67
CA LYS A 167 -11.87 -7.58 -6.93
C LYS A 167 -11.21 -8.94 -6.69
N THR A 168 -10.26 -9.04 -5.75
CA THR A 168 -9.65 -10.32 -5.37
C THR A 168 -10.67 -11.27 -4.76
N ILE A 169 -11.50 -10.80 -3.84
CA ILE A 169 -12.56 -11.58 -3.17
C ILE A 169 -13.54 -12.13 -4.21
N ILE A 170 -14.06 -11.26 -5.08
CA ILE A 170 -15.04 -11.63 -6.12
C ILE A 170 -14.42 -12.59 -7.14
N LYS A 171 -13.21 -12.29 -7.65
CA LYS A 171 -12.53 -13.13 -8.65
C LYS A 171 -12.31 -14.57 -8.17
N ASN A 172 -12.01 -14.75 -6.89
CA ASN A 172 -11.73 -16.06 -6.31
C ASN A 172 -12.96 -16.68 -5.62
N ASN A 173 -14.14 -16.08 -5.74
CA ASN A 173 -15.38 -16.53 -5.12
C ASN A 173 -15.23 -16.80 -3.60
N LEU A 174 -14.53 -15.90 -2.90
CA LEU A 174 -14.29 -16.04 -1.46
C LEU A 174 -15.53 -15.61 -0.67
N LYS A 175 -15.87 -16.37 0.37
CA LYS A 175 -17.00 -16.08 1.26
C LYS A 175 -16.59 -15.08 2.35
N ILE A 176 -16.20 -13.89 1.94
CA ILE A 176 -15.74 -12.81 2.83
C ILE A 176 -16.68 -11.62 2.67
N GLU A 177 -17.35 -11.23 3.76
CA GLU A 177 -18.17 -10.02 3.81
C GLU A 177 -17.28 -8.77 3.78
N ILE A 178 -17.69 -7.72 3.05
CA ILE A 178 -16.89 -6.51 2.87
C ILE A 178 -17.53 -5.36 3.65
N ILE A 179 -16.76 -4.80 4.58
CA ILE A 179 -17.17 -3.66 5.39
C ILE A 179 -16.18 -2.51 5.17
N THR A 180 -16.72 -1.32 4.87
CA THR A 180 -15.92 -0.11 4.77
C THR A 180 -16.16 0.83 5.94
N ILE A 181 -15.13 1.61 6.29
CA ILE A 181 -15.22 2.67 7.29
C ILE A 181 -14.76 3.98 6.67
N LYS A 182 -15.57 5.04 6.82
CA LYS A 182 -15.23 6.37 6.34
C LYS A 182 -13.98 6.90 7.02
N ARG A 183 -12.99 7.32 6.21
CA ARG A 183 -11.80 7.98 6.73
C ARG A 183 -12.12 9.39 7.20
N ASN A 184 -11.61 9.76 8.38
CA ASN A 184 -11.69 11.14 8.87
C ASN A 184 -10.74 12.08 8.14
N ILE A 185 -9.61 11.56 7.62
CA ILE A 185 -8.57 12.34 6.97
C ILE A 185 -8.06 11.59 5.72
N PRO A 186 -7.93 12.28 4.58
CA PRO A 186 -7.28 11.75 3.38
C PRO A 186 -5.84 11.29 3.63
N PHE A 187 -5.39 10.26 2.89
CA PHE A 187 -4.05 9.67 3.05
C PHE A 187 -2.87 10.67 2.90
N HIS A 188 -3.06 11.73 2.12
CA HIS A 188 -2.06 12.77 1.84
C HIS A 188 -2.38 14.13 2.48
N SER A 189 -3.28 14.18 3.46
CA SER A 189 -3.54 15.44 4.16
C SER A 189 -2.26 15.94 4.82
N THR A 190 -1.90 17.18 4.48
CA THR A 190 -0.79 17.95 5.08
C THR A 190 -1.21 18.59 6.39
N GLU A 191 -2.51 18.65 6.66
CA GLU A 191 -3.08 19.21 7.87
C GLU A 191 -3.75 18.13 8.72
N PRO A 192 -3.58 18.18 10.05
CA PRO A 192 -4.33 17.34 10.97
C PRO A 192 -5.79 17.79 11.07
N LEU A 193 -6.65 16.88 11.52
CA LEU A 193 -8.01 17.20 11.96
C LEU A 193 -8.12 16.74 13.42
N GLU A 194 -8.07 17.71 14.34
CA GLU A 194 -7.99 17.45 15.78
C GLU A 194 -6.85 16.46 16.11
N LYS A 195 -7.18 15.33 16.76
CA LYS A 195 -6.26 14.25 17.13
C LYS A 195 -5.95 13.26 16.00
N TYR A 196 -6.47 13.47 14.79
CA TYR A 196 -6.24 12.60 13.65
C TYR A 196 -5.19 13.24 12.73
N ALA A 197 -4.27 12.44 12.22
CA ALA A 197 -3.30 12.83 11.19
C ALA A 197 -3.04 11.65 10.25
N SER A 198 -2.63 11.95 9.01
CA SER A 198 -2.21 10.90 8.08
C SER A 198 -0.89 10.28 8.53
N ALA A 199 -0.67 8.99 8.25
CA ALA A 199 0.59 8.32 8.56
C ALA A 199 1.79 9.05 7.92
N SER A 200 1.63 9.57 6.69
CA SER A 200 2.65 10.34 5.99
C SER A 200 3.00 11.65 6.72
N LEU A 201 2.00 12.38 7.22
CA LEU A 201 2.21 13.58 8.02
C LEU A 201 2.93 13.26 9.34
N ILE A 202 2.52 12.20 10.03
CA ILE A 202 3.19 11.76 11.28
C ILE A 202 4.66 11.44 11.01
N ARG A 203 4.97 10.68 9.94
CA ARG A 203 6.37 10.39 9.55
C ARG A 203 7.17 11.65 9.22
N ASN A 204 6.54 12.65 8.60
CA ASN A 204 7.18 13.94 8.32
C ASN A 204 7.45 14.74 9.60
N LEU A 205 6.51 14.77 10.55
CA LEU A 205 6.69 15.42 11.85
C LEU A 205 7.82 14.75 12.65
N ILE A 206 7.85 13.41 12.68
CA ILE A 206 8.95 12.63 13.27
C ILE A 206 10.30 13.01 12.65
N LYS A 207 10.38 13.05 11.31
CA LYS A 207 11.61 13.42 10.58
C LYS A 207 12.11 14.82 10.94
N ASN A 208 11.19 15.73 11.29
CA ASN A 208 11.50 17.12 11.66
C ASN A 208 11.56 17.33 13.19
N ASN A 209 11.69 16.26 13.98
CA ASN A 209 11.74 16.30 15.45
C ASN A 209 10.58 17.08 16.09
N LYS A 210 9.37 16.98 15.50
CA LYS A 210 8.15 17.59 16.05
C LYS A 210 7.39 16.59 16.92
N ASP A 211 6.66 17.10 17.90
CA ASP A 211 5.82 16.26 18.76
C ASP A 211 4.64 15.66 17.98
N VAL A 212 4.47 14.35 18.11
CA VAL A 212 3.40 13.56 17.47
C VAL A 212 2.49 12.86 18.49
N SER A 213 2.69 13.12 19.78
CA SER A 213 1.98 12.48 20.89
C SER A 213 0.45 12.58 20.77
N GLN A 214 -0.06 13.72 20.28
CA GLN A 214 -1.48 13.93 20.05
C GLN A 214 -2.10 13.02 18.97
N TYR A 215 -1.30 12.49 18.03
CA TYR A 215 -1.79 11.69 16.91
C TYR A 215 -1.61 10.17 17.12
N MET A 216 -0.89 9.78 18.17
CA MET A 216 -0.51 8.40 18.42
C MET A 216 -0.85 7.99 19.85
N PRO A 217 -1.46 6.80 20.06
CA PRO A 217 -1.76 6.32 21.40
C PRO A 217 -0.54 5.69 22.10
N ILE A 218 0.65 5.82 21.51
CA ILE A 218 1.91 5.26 21.97
C ILE A 218 3.03 6.28 21.77
N LYS A 219 4.07 6.20 22.60
CA LYS A 219 5.35 6.86 22.36
C LYS A 219 6.28 5.90 21.62
N ILE A 220 7.05 6.44 20.69
CA ILE A 220 8.09 5.70 19.97
C ILE A 220 9.41 6.44 20.10
N ASP A 221 10.52 5.71 20.05
CA ASP A 221 11.84 6.33 19.97
C ASP A 221 12.08 6.84 18.54
N ILE A 222 11.90 8.14 18.35
CA ILE A 222 12.04 8.81 17.05
C ILE A 222 13.49 8.77 16.53
N ASN A 223 14.49 8.59 17.41
CA ASN A 223 15.90 8.57 17.00
C ASN A 223 16.29 7.24 16.35
N SER A 224 15.54 6.17 16.61
CA SER A 224 15.75 4.85 16.00
C SER A 224 15.10 4.69 14.61
N VAL A 225 14.42 5.72 14.12
CA VAL A 225 13.67 5.65 12.86
C VAL A 225 14.61 5.69 11.67
N ASP A 226 14.55 4.65 10.86
CA ASP A 226 15.29 4.57 9.61
C ASP A 226 14.42 4.91 8.40
N TYR A 227 15.06 5.36 7.33
CA TYR A 227 14.40 5.76 6.10
C TYR A 227 15.17 5.30 4.88
N VAL A 228 14.45 4.95 3.80
CA VAL A 228 15.04 4.48 2.54
C VAL A 228 16.06 5.46 1.97
N GLN A 229 15.85 6.77 2.13
CA GLN A 229 16.80 7.77 1.63
C GLN A 229 18.20 7.68 2.26
N ASN A 230 18.31 7.16 3.49
CA ASN A 230 19.60 6.98 4.17
C ASN A 230 20.48 5.95 3.46
N HIS A 231 19.86 5.02 2.72
CA HIS A 231 20.51 3.93 2.00
C HIS A 231 20.76 4.26 0.52
N TYR A 232 20.57 5.51 0.10
CA TYR A 232 20.66 5.89 -1.32
C TYR A 232 22.06 5.64 -1.93
N ASN A 233 23.13 5.86 -1.16
CA ASN A 233 24.49 5.58 -1.61
C ASN A 233 24.72 4.08 -1.84
N GLU A 234 24.13 3.21 -1.02
CA GLU A 234 24.20 1.77 -1.22
C GLU A 234 23.42 1.36 -2.47
N PHE A 235 22.20 1.87 -2.63
CA PHE A 235 21.40 1.68 -3.85
C PHE A 235 22.19 2.05 -5.11
N GLN A 236 22.86 3.21 -5.12
CA GLN A 236 23.68 3.64 -6.25
C GLN A 236 24.83 2.68 -6.55
N LYS A 237 25.53 2.18 -5.51
CA LYS A 237 26.62 1.21 -5.68
C LYS A 237 26.11 -0.08 -6.32
N ILE A 238 25.01 -0.63 -5.79
CA ILE A 238 24.41 -1.86 -6.33
C ILE A 238 23.99 -1.65 -7.79
N MET A 239 23.24 -0.59 -8.09
CA MET A 239 22.78 -0.27 -9.45
C MET A 239 23.90 -0.06 -10.46
N LYS A 240 25.07 0.43 -10.04
CA LYS A 240 26.23 0.61 -10.94
C LYS A 240 26.97 -0.70 -11.24
N SER A 241 26.82 -1.69 -10.37
CA SER A 241 27.46 -3.00 -10.50
C SER A 241 26.55 -4.11 -11.03
N ILE A 242 25.23 -3.88 -11.04
CA ILE A 242 24.25 -4.91 -11.39
C ILE A 242 24.23 -5.14 -12.90
N ASP A 243 24.13 -6.41 -13.29
CA ASP A 243 23.82 -6.80 -14.65
C ASP A 243 22.38 -6.38 -15.01
N ILE A 244 22.21 -5.82 -16.20
CA ILE A 244 20.90 -5.40 -16.72
C ILE A 244 19.92 -6.58 -16.77
N GLU A 245 20.40 -7.79 -17.07
CA GLU A 245 19.55 -9.00 -17.11
C GLU A 245 18.99 -9.36 -15.74
N LYS A 246 19.75 -9.12 -14.65
CA LYS A 246 19.26 -9.32 -13.28
C LYS A 246 18.26 -8.24 -12.89
N LEU A 247 18.54 -6.99 -13.28
CA LEU A 247 17.63 -5.88 -13.02
C LEU A 247 16.26 -6.12 -13.68
N GLN A 248 16.24 -6.64 -14.91
CA GLN A 248 15.00 -6.94 -15.65
C GLN A 248 14.15 -8.06 -15.03
N LYS A 249 14.71 -8.90 -14.15
CA LYS A 249 13.97 -9.97 -13.46
C LYS A 249 13.18 -9.48 -12.24
N ILE A 250 13.48 -8.29 -11.73
CA ILE A 250 12.75 -7.69 -10.62
C ILE A 250 11.27 -7.51 -11.00
N PRO A 251 10.30 -8.05 -10.25
CA PRO A 251 8.88 -8.07 -10.65
C PRO A 251 8.26 -6.70 -10.96
N VAL A 252 8.77 -5.64 -10.33
CA VAL A 252 8.28 -4.26 -10.50
C VAL A 252 8.95 -3.50 -11.66
N ILE A 253 9.94 -4.11 -12.33
CA ILE A 253 10.64 -3.60 -13.51
C ILE A 253 10.02 -4.18 -14.77
N SER A 254 9.64 -3.29 -15.68
CA SER A 254 9.13 -3.66 -17.00
C SER A 254 9.21 -2.46 -17.92
N GLU A 255 8.98 -2.69 -19.23
CA GLU A 255 8.78 -1.62 -20.22
C GLU A 255 9.99 -0.68 -20.43
N GLY A 256 11.20 -1.14 -20.12
CA GLY A 256 12.43 -0.38 -20.31
C GLY A 256 12.69 0.67 -19.23
N ILE A 257 12.00 0.59 -18.08
CA ILE A 257 12.22 1.51 -16.96
C ILE A 257 13.66 1.44 -16.42
N GLU A 258 14.32 0.30 -16.54
CA GLU A 258 15.72 0.09 -16.19
C GLU A 258 16.66 1.09 -16.88
N ASN A 259 16.40 1.41 -18.16
CA ASN A 259 17.18 2.40 -18.91
C ASN A 259 17.04 3.81 -18.31
N LEU A 260 15.83 4.16 -17.85
CA LEU A 260 15.58 5.44 -17.19
C LEU A 260 16.28 5.52 -15.84
N LEU A 261 16.28 4.42 -15.07
CA LEU A 261 16.97 4.34 -13.77
C LEU A 261 18.49 4.50 -13.96
N LEU A 262 19.09 3.74 -14.89
CA LEU A 262 20.51 3.80 -15.18
C LEU A 262 20.94 5.18 -15.69
N LYS A 263 20.15 5.79 -16.59
CA LYS A 263 20.41 7.15 -17.09
C LYS A 263 20.52 8.19 -15.96
N ASN A 264 19.72 8.04 -14.91
CA ASN A 264 19.64 9.01 -13.81
C ASN A 264 20.40 8.60 -12.55
N ILE A 265 21.11 7.46 -12.54
CA ILE A 265 21.69 6.89 -11.32
C ILE A 265 22.70 7.80 -10.61
N ASN A 266 23.30 8.75 -11.33
CA ASN A 266 24.25 9.74 -10.78
C ASN A 266 23.58 10.99 -10.17
N ALA A 267 22.24 11.00 -10.00
CA ALA A 267 21.56 12.02 -9.24
C ALA A 267 22.18 12.16 -7.82
N LYS A 268 22.25 13.38 -7.30
CA LYS A 268 22.98 13.67 -6.06
C LYS A 268 22.22 13.23 -4.82
N THR A 269 20.89 13.24 -4.87
CA THR A 269 20.03 12.92 -3.74
C THR A 269 18.96 11.91 -4.12
N TYR A 270 18.43 11.22 -3.13
CA TYR A 270 17.30 10.30 -3.28
C TYR A 270 16.10 11.00 -3.93
N GLU A 271 15.76 12.20 -3.46
CA GLU A 271 14.63 12.98 -3.96
C GLU A 271 14.84 13.41 -5.43
N ASP A 272 16.04 13.87 -5.78
CA ASP A 272 16.39 14.22 -7.18
C ASP A 272 16.28 13.00 -8.10
N PHE A 273 16.78 11.84 -7.66
CA PHE A 273 16.66 10.59 -8.41
C PHE A 273 15.20 10.18 -8.63
N VAL A 274 14.40 10.14 -7.56
CA VAL A 274 12.98 9.76 -7.66
C VAL A 274 12.24 10.72 -8.58
N ASN A 275 12.50 12.03 -8.49
CA ASN A 275 11.87 13.03 -9.35
C ASN A 275 12.26 12.86 -10.83
N LYS A 276 13.54 12.66 -11.14
CA LYS A 276 14.02 12.43 -12.51
C LYS A 276 13.52 11.13 -13.14
N CYS A 277 13.27 10.11 -12.32
CA CYS A 277 12.73 8.82 -12.76
C CYS A 277 11.19 8.78 -12.77
N THR A 278 10.53 9.77 -12.19
CA THR A 278 9.06 9.87 -12.18
C THR A 278 8.58 10.53 -13.48
N SER A 279 7.52 9.98 -14.07
CA SER A 279 6.92 10.50 -15.30
C SER A 279 5.43 10.19 -15.34
N LYS A 280 4.73 10.63 -16.38
CA LYS A 280 3.33 10.23 -16.62
C LYS A 280 3.17 8.71 -16.69
N ARG A 281 4.20 7.98 -17.16
CA ARG A 281 4.21 6.51 -17.30
C ARG A 281 4.66 5.79 -16.03
N TYR A 282 5.59 6.37 -15.27
CA TYR A 282 6.18 5.75 -14.09
C TYR A 282 5.90 6.58 -12.85
N THR A 283 5.08 6.04 -11.94
CA THR A 283 4.73 6.71 -10.68
C THR A 283 5.91 6.70 -9.71
N SER A 284 6.00 7.72 -8.85
CA SER A 284 7.02 7.78 -7.80
C SER A 284 7.02 6.54 -6.91
N SER A 285 5.84 6.04 -6.50
CA SER A 285 5.72 4.80 -5.73
C SER A 285 6.32 3.58 -6.44
N ARG A 286 6.25 3.50 -7.79
CA ARG A 286 6.90 2.42 -8.54
C ARG A 286 8.42 2.53 -8.46
N ILE A 287 8.97 3.74 -8.60
CA ILE A 287 10.41 3.99 -8.45
C ILE A 287 10.89 3.62 -7.04
N LYS A 288 10.16 4.05 -6.00
CA LYS A 288 10.50 3.74 -4.60
C LYS A 288 10.49 2.24 -4.30
N ARG A 289 9.51 1.49 -4.83
CA ARG A 289 9.51 0.02 -4.76
C ARG A 289 10.76 -0.57 -5.38
N ILE A 290 11.13 -0.14 -6.60
CA ILE A 290 12.33 -0.65 -7.29
C ILE A 290 13.59 -0.41 -6.45
N ILE A 291 13.74 0.78 -5.86
CA ILE A 291 14.85 1.09 -4.96
C ILE A 291 14.91 0.08 -3.82
N SER A 292 13.77 -0.24 -3.20
CA SER A 292 13.69 -1.22 -2.11
C SER A 292 14.08 -2.64 -2.57
N TRP A 293 13.61 -3.08 -3.74
CA TRP A 293 13.98 -4.40 -4.31
C TRP A 293 15.49 -4.53 -4.54
N VAL A 294 16.10 -3.46 -5.07
CA VAL A 294 17.55 -3.43 -5.31
C VAL A 294 18.35 -3.43 -4.01
N LEU A 295 17.92 -2.65 -3.00
CA LEU A 295 18.56 -2.63 -1.67
C LEU A 295 18.50 -4.00 -0.99
N GLU A 296 17.37 -4.70 -1.09
CA GLU A 296 17.21 -6.05 -0.53
C GLU A 296 17.86 -7.14 -1.40
N LYS A 297 18.48 -6.77 -2.53
CA LYS A 297 19.17 -7.67 -3.48
C LYS A 297 18.29 -8.85 -3.92
N LYS A 298 17.00 -8.58 -4.08
CA LYS A 298 16.00 -9.52 -4.59
C LYS A 298 15.88 -9.27 -6.09
N PHE A 299 16.46 -10.15 -6.91
CA PHE A 299 16.50 -10.06 -8.37
C PHE A 299 15.65 -11.15 -9.01
#